data_AF-A0A354A538-F1
#
_entry.id   AF-A0A354A538-F1
#
_cell.length_a   1.000
_cell.length_b   1.000
_cell.length_c   1.000
_cell.angle_alpha   90.00
_cell.angle_beta   90.00
_cell.angle_gamma   90.00
#
_symmetry.space_group_name_H-M   'P 1'
#
loop_
_entity.id
_entity.type
_entity.pdbx_description
1 polymer ?
#
loop_
_entity_poly.entity_id
_entity_poly.type
_entity_poly.pdbx_seq_one_letter_code
_entity_poly.pdbx_strand_id
1 'polypeptide(L)'
;MEQAGIKVYSKSLPEISNTTDTTEEIYTEMAPHLREGMILSFSTPTRGHTGVVSRQGAQWTYINSGVIDHENSPGSISKRVGEEILKAEINNWCVLAAGRKEPLIVTIGTIDDNI
;
A
#
# COMPACT_ATOMS: atom_id res chain seq x y z
N MET A 1 -25.35 8.83 5.20
CA MET A 1 -25.14 7.42 4.84
C MET A 1 -23.65 7.17 4.87
N GLU A 2 -23.21 6.19 5.65
CA GLU A 2 -21.82 5.72 5.62
C GLU A 2 -21.66 4.87 4.35
N GLN A 3 -20.83 5.32 3.41
CA GLN A 3 -20.52 4.54 2.20
C GLN A 3 -19.59 3.39 2.61
N ALA A 4 -20.07 2.15 2.49
CA ALA A 4 -19.23 0.99 2.70
C ALA A 4 -18.44 0.71 1.41
N GLY A 5 -17.11 0.74 1.49
CA GLY A 5 -16.26 0.34 0.36
C GLY A 5 -16.42 -1.15 0.04
N ILE A 6 -16.38 -1.50 -1.24
CA ILE A 6 -16.37 -2.89 -1.71
C ILE A 6 -14.93 -3.40 -1.67
N LYS A 7 -14.68 -4.44 -0.89
CA LYS A 7 -13.39 -5.12 -0.84
C LYS A 7 -13.18 -5.99 -2.08
N VAL A 8 -12.14 -5.69 -2.86
CA VAL A 8 -11.79 -6.38 -4.11
C VAL A 8 -10.71 -7.44 -3.87
N TYR A 9 -9.73 -7.13 -3.03
CA TYR A 9 -8.64 -8.02 -2.67
C TYR A 9 -8.28 -7.83 -1.20
N SER A 10 -7.95 -8.92 -0.51
CA SER A 10 -7.38 -8.82 0.83
C SER A 10 -6.52 -10.03 1.13
N LYS A 11 -5.34 -9.75 1.68
CA LYS A 11 -4.37 -10.76 2.10
C LYS A 11 -3.89 -10.44 3.51
N SER A 12 -3.84 -11.48 4.33
CA SER A 12 -3.32 -11.43 5.69
C SER A 12 -2.13 -12.37 5.79
N LEU A 13 -0.99 -11.82 6.17
CA LEU A 13 0.29 -12.51 6.30
C LEU A 13 0.65 -12.52 7.78
N PRO A 14 0.46 -13.65 8.49
CA PRO A 14 0.72 -13.71 9.94
C PRO A 14 2.21 -13.57 10.28
N GLU A 15 3.09 -13.99 9.36
CA GLU A 15 4.54 -13.87 9.46
C GLU A 15 5.15 -13.71 8.07
N ILE A 16 6.28 -13.00 7.96
CA ILE A 16 7.02 -12.80 6.71
C ILE A 16 8.47 -13.25 6.92
N SER A 17 8.86 -14.37 6.30
CA SER A 17 10.22 -14.93 6.42
C SER A 17 11.15 -14.47 5.28
N ASN A 18 10.62 -14.25 4.07
CA ASN A 18 11.33 -13.68 2.93
C ASN A 18 10.55 -12.50 2.36
N THR A 19 11.08 -11.28 2.52
CA THR A 19 10.41 -10.04 2.11
C THR A 19 10.28 -9.92 0.60
N THR A 20 11.29 -10.35 -0.15
CA THR A 20 11.31 -10.26 -1.61
C THR A 20 10.27 -11.18 -2.23
N ASP A 21 10.27 -12.46 -1.85
CA ASP A 21 9.31 -13.44 -2.38
C ASP A 21 7.86 -13.05 -2.01
N THR A 22 7.65 -12.63 -0.76
CA THR A 22 6.33 -12.15 -0.29
C THR A 22 5.87 -10.91 -1.07
N THR A 23 6.79 -9.98 -1.39
CA THR A 23 6.48 -8.80 -2.20
C THR A 23 6.03 -9.20 -3.60
N GLU A 24 6.78 -10.08 -4.27
CA GLU A 24 6.42 -10.57 -5.61
C GLU A 24 5.06 -11.26 -5.59
N GLU A 25 4.80 -12.06 -4.57
CA GLU A 25 3.54 -12.79 -4.39
C GLU A 25 2.36 -11.84 -4.24
N ILE A 26 2.42 -10.88 -3.29
CA ILE A 26 1.38 -9.87 -3.11
C ILE A 26 1.17 -9.10 -4.42
N TYR A 27 2.24 -8.60 -5.04
CA TYR A 27 2.12 -7.79 -6.25
C TYR A 27 1.49 -8.58 -7.40
N THR A 28 1.90 -9.83 -7.60
CA THR A 28 1.40 -10.70 -8.68
C THR A 28 -0.09 -11.05 -8.49
N GLU A 29 -0.51 -11.37 -7.27
CA GLU A 29 -1.92 -11.62 -6.97
C GLU A 29 -2.77 -10.36 -7.12
N MET A 30 -2.21 -9.22 -6.74
CA MET A 30 -2.90 -7.95 -6.69
C MET A 30 -3.05 -7.30 -8.07
N ALA A 31 -2.02 -7.39 -8.91
CA ALA A 31 -1.93 -6.67 -10.19
C ALA A 31 -3.12 -6.86 -11.15
N PRO A 32 -3.71 -8.06 -11.31
CA PRO A 32 -4.89 -8.28 -12.15
C PRO A 32 -6.13 -7.51 -11.69
N HIS A 33 -6.18 -7.12 -10.41
CA HIS A 33 -7.31 -6.41 -9.81
C HIS A 33 -7.13 -4.90 -9.78
N LEU A 34 -5.91 -4.39 -10.03
CA LEU A 34 -5.61 -2.96 -9.92
C LEU A 34 -6.34 -2.13 -10.97
N ARG A 35 -6.95 -1.05 -10.49
CA ARG A 35 -7.50 0.04 -11.29
C ARG A 35 -7.17 1.36 -10.61
N GLU A 36 -6.98 2.40 -11.42
CA GLU A 36 -6.78 3.75 -10.89
C GLU A 36 -7.99 4.19 -10.04
N GLY A 37 -7.73 4.92 -8.96
CA GLY A 37 -8.75 5.38 -8.02
C GLY A 37 -9.16 4.36 -6.95
N MET A 38 -8.67 3.12 -7.02
CA MET A 38 -8.90 2.14 -5.95
C MET A 38 -8.21 2.57 -4.65
N ILE A 39 -8.85 2.28 -3.52
CA ILE A 39 -8.28 2.48 -2.20
C ILE A 39 -7.42 1.27 -1.87
N LEU A 40 -6.15 1.51 -1.54
CA LEU A 40 -5.22 0.49 -1.06
C LEU A 40 -4.83 0.84 0.38
N SER A 41 -4.90 -0.14 1.26
CA SER A 41 -4.42 -0.02 2.64
C SER A 41 -3.45 -1.12 3.00
N PHE A 42 -2.43 -0.71 3.76
CA PHE A 42 -1.48 -1.59 4.43
C PHE A 42 -1.64 -1.39 5.93
N SER A 43 -1.64 -2.48 6.69
CA SER A 43 -1.67 -2.39 8.15
C SER A 43 -0.91 -3.51 8.85
N THR A 44 -0.26 -3.14 9.94
CA THR A 44 0.23 -4.00 11.01
C THR A 44 -0.50 -3.63 12.31
N PRO A 45 -0.35 -4.37 13.42
CA PRO A 45 -0.96 -3.99 14.69
C PRO A 45 -0.56 -2.59 15.19
N THR A 46 0.65 -2.14 14.88
CA THR A 46 1.17 -0.83 15.35
C THR A 46 1.17 0.28 14.30
N ARG A 47 0.97 -0.02 13.02
CA ARG A 47 1.02 0.97 11.93
C ARG A 47 -0.02 0.68 10.87
N GLY A 48 -0.50 1.73 10.22
CA GLY A 48 -1.35 1.58 9.05
C GLY A 48 -1.26 2.79 8.16
N HIS A 49 -1.44 2.58 6.88
CA HIS A 49 -1.54 3.66 5.92
C HIS A 49 -2.49 3.29 4.79
N THR A 50 -3.26 4.28 4.36
CA THR A 50 -4.23 4.15 3.29
C THR A 50 -3.93 5.22 2.25
N GLY A 51 -4.02 4.84 0.99
CA GLY A 51 -3.80 5.70 -0.14
C GLY A 51 -4.59 5.22 -1.35
N VAL A 52 -4.27 5.79 -2.50
CA VAL A 52 -4.99 5.57 -3.75
C VAL A 52 -4.06 4.94 -4.77
N VAL A 53 -4.53 3.90 -5.44
CA VAL A 53 -3.85 3.31 -6.60
C VAL A 53 -3.92 4.29 -7.76
N SER A 54 -2.77 4.59 -8.36
CA SER A 54 -2.66 5.39 -9.58
C SER A 54 -1.72 4.71 -10.57
N ARG A 55 -1.51 5.32 -11.74
CA ARG A 55 -0.69 4.75 -12.80
C ARG A 55 0.06 5.83 -13.56
N GLN A 56 1.37 5.64 -13.69
CA GLN A 56 2.22 6.44 -14.58
C GLN A 56 2.70 5.58 -15.74
N GLY A 57 2.09 5.77 -16.92
CA GLY A 57 2.40 4.97 -18.10
C GLY A 57 2.10 3.48 -17.89
N ALA A 58 3.15 2.64 -17.85
CA ALA A 58 3.01 1.20 -17.61
C ALA A 58 3.14 0.80 -16.14
N GLN A 59 3.46 1.75 -15.25
CA GLN A 59 3.81 1.47 -13.86
C GLN A 59 2.68 1.83 -12.91
N TRP A 60 2.29 0.88 -12.06
CA TRP A 60 1.36 1.15 -10.96
C TRP A 60 2.07 1.93 -9.85
N THR A 61 1.40 2.97 -9.38
CA THR A 61 1.86 3.85 -8.31
C THR A 61 0.85 3.90 -7.18
N TYR A 62 1.30 4.39 -6.04
CA TYR A 62 0.53 4.53 -4.83
C TYR A 62 0.65 5.97 -4.34
N ILE A 63 -0.47 6.69 -4.35
CA ILE A 63 -0.55 8.07 -3.88
C ILE A 63 -0.99 8.03 -2.43
N ASN A 64 -0.16 8.56 -1.55
CA ASN A 64 -0.46 8.62 -0.12
C ASN A 64 -0.03 9.95 0.50
N SER A 65 -0.53 10.25 1.69
CA SER A 65 -0.12 11.42 2.48
C SER A 65 0.86 10.97 3.57
N GLY A 66 2.09 10.64 3.16
CA GLY A 66 3.18 10.21 4.04
C GLY A 66 4.20 11.32 4.34
N VAL A 67 5.06 11.07 5.33
CA VAL A 67 6.34 11.76 5.45
C VAL A 67 7.31 11.02 4.52
N ILE A 68 7.84 11.70 3.50
CA ILE A 68 8.79 11.10 2.54
C ILE A 68 10.10 10.80 3.28
N ASP A 69 10.52 9.52 3.33
CA ASP A 69 11.76 9.07 4.01
C ASP A 69 13.02 9.16 3.11
N HIS A 70 12.96 9.87 1.98
CA HIS A 70 14.12 10.13 1.11
C HIS A 70 14.13 11.58 0.61
N GLU A 71 14.50 12.52 1.49
CA GLU A 71 14.85 13.89 1.10
C GLU A 71 16.38 14.04 1.01
N ASN A 72 16.91 14.31 -0.19
CA ASN A 72 18.32 14.69 -0.41
C ASN A 72 18.63 16.14 0.06
N SER A 73 17.95 16.66 1.08
CA SER A 73 18.19 18.01 1.62
C SER A 73 17.82 18.11 3.10
N PRO A 74 18.72 18.60 3.97
CA PRO A 74 18.46 18.67 5.40
C PRO A 74 17.58 19.89 5.71
N GLY A 75 16.34 19.65 6.17
CA GLY A 75 15.60 20.63 6.96
C GLY A 75 14.25 21.07 6.41
N SER A 76 13.24 20.19 6.46
CA SER A 76 11.88 20.48 6.95
C SER A 76 10.98 19.29 6.65
N ILE A 77 10.55 18.57 7.69
CA ILE A 77 9.54 17.51 7.59
C ILE A 77 8.22 18.15 7.12
N SER A 78 8.05 18.21 5.80
CA SER A 78 6.87 18.76 5.16
C SER A 78 5.97 17.58 4.84
N LYS A 79 4.79 17.49 5.49
CA LYS A 79 3.75 16.53 5.09
C LYS A 79 3.36 16.87 3.65
N ARG A 80 3.80 16.06 2.68
CA ARG A 80 3.49 16.23 1.25
C ARG A 80 2.78 14.97 0.78
N VAL A 81 1.89 15.13 -0.19
CA VAL A 81 1.36 13.99 -0.92
C VAL A 81 2.51 13.41 -1.74
N GLY A 82 2.86 12.16 -1.45
CA GLY A 82 3.87 11.40 -2.16
C GLY A 82 3.21 10.44 -3.13
N GLU A 83 3.81 10.27 -4.31
CA GLU A 83 3.45 9.21 -5.23
C GLU A 83 4.65 8.27 -5.35
N GLU A 84 4.44 7.00 -5.01
CA GLU A 84 5.49 6.00 -4.89
C GLU A 84 5.25 4.84 -5.83
N ILE A 85 6.31 4.13 -6.21
CA ILE A 85 6.20 2.90 -7.00
C ILE A 85 5.49 1.86 -6.15
N LEU A 86 4.33 1.37 -6.59
CA LEU A 86 3.47 0.51 -5.78
C LEU A 86 4.20 -0.75 -5.28
N LYS A 87 4.98 -1.38 -6.17
CA LYS A 87 5.75 -2.58 -5.82
C LYS A 87 6.83 -2.31 -4.77
N ALA A 88 7.49 -1.15 -4.84
CA ALA A 88 8.48 -0.75 -3.85
C ALA A 88 7.81 -0.49 -2.49
N GLU A 89 6.62 0.12 -2.50
CA GLU A 89 5.88 0.35 -1.27
C GLU A 89 5.41 -0.94 -0.60
N ILE A 90 4.92 -1.93 -1.37
CA ILE A 90 4.62 -3.27 -0.83
C ILE A 90 5.85 -3.86 -0.12
N ASN A 91 7.02 -3.76 -0.74
CA ASN A 91 8.26 -4.25 -0.15
C ASN A 91 8.60 -3.52 1.16
N ASN A 92 8.43 -2.20 1.22
CA ASN A 92 8.64 -1.43 2.45
C ASN A 92 7.76 -1.96 3.60
N TRP A 93 6.50 -2.27 3.32
CA TRP A 93 5.58 -2.87 4.29
C TRP A 93 5.96 -4.30 4.68
N CYS A 94 6.41 -5.13 3.75
CA CYS A 94 6.93 -6.46 4.05
C CYS A 94 8.16 -6.39 4.97
N VAL A 95 9.12 -5.50 4.67
CA VAL A 95 10.32 -5.26 5.49
C VAL A 95 9.96 -4.75 6.88
N LEU A 96 9.03 -3.79 6.96
CA LEU A 96 8.56 -3.23 8.22
C LEU A 96 7.91 -4.30 9.11
N ALA A 97 7.00 -5.09 8.55
CA ALA A 97 6.30 -6.15 9.28
C ALA A 97 7.26 -7.27 9.72
N ALA A 98 8.16 -7.72 8.84
CA ALA A 98 9.17 -8.72 9.15
C ALA A 98 10.12 -8.25 10.27
N GLY A 99 10.64 -7.01 10.17
CA GLY A 99 11.54 -6.43 11.17
C GLY A 99 10.89 -6.26 12.55
N ARG A 100 9.56 -6.10 12.59
CA ARG A 100 8.77 -5.98 13.83
C ARG A 100 8.16 -7.29 14.31
N LYS A 101 8.27 -8.37 13.52
CA LYS A 101 7.57 -9.65 13.74
C LYS A 101 6.06 -9.45 13.91
N GLU A 102 5.50 -8.57 13.08
CA GLU A 102 4.08 -8.25 13.08
C GLU A 102 3.39 -8.85 11.86
N PRO A 103 2.11 -9.21 11.97
CA PRO A 103 1.33 -9.57 10.81
C PRO A 103 1.14 -8.36 9.89
N LEU A 104 1.09 -8.60 8.59
CA LEU A 104 0.77 -7.61 7.56
C LEU A 104 -0.57 -7.92 6.91
N ILE A 105 -1.44 -6.92 6.83
CA ILE A 105 -2.70 -6.98 6.10
C ILE A 105 -2.62 -5.99 4.95
N VAL A 106 -2.92 -6.48 3.74
CA VAL A 106 -3.01 -5.67 2.52
C VAL A 106 -4.43 -5.77 2.01
N THR A 107 -5.09 -4.64 1.76
CA THR A 107 -6.48 -4.62 1.27
C THR A 107 -6.64 -3.62 0.14
N ILE A 108 -7.28 -4.04 -0.96
CA ILE A 108 -7.79 -3.14 -1.98
C ILE A 108 -9.30 -3.13 -1.96
N GLY A 109 -9.87 -1.94 -2.05
CA GLY A 109 -11.29 -1.75 -2.30
C GLY A 109 -11.59 -0.65 -3.29
N THR A 110 -12.85 -0.62 -3.72
CA THR A 110 -13.45 0.49 -4.45
C THR A 110 -14.48 1.17 -3.56
N ILE A 111 -14.72 2.45 -3.80
CA ILE A 111 -15.88 3.12 -3.25
C ILE A 111 -17.09 2.65 -4.10
N ASP A 112 -18.19 2.28 -3.44
CA ASP A 112 -19.42 1.96 -4.16
C ASP A 112 -20.02 3.26 -4.71
N ASP A 113 -20.11 3.35 -6.04
CA ASP A 113 -20.59 4.54 -6.76
C ASP A 113 -22.10 4.45 -7.08
N ASN A 114 -22.87 3.55 -6.44
CA ASN A 114 -24.31 3.50 -6.67
C ASN A 114 -25.03 4.66 -5.95
N ILE A 115 -25.07 5.81 -6.63
CA ILE A 115 -26.05 6.89 -6.45
C ILE A 115 -26.63 7.25 -7.82
#